data_AF-A0A0A2J5T6-F1
#
_entry.id   AF-A0A0A2J5T6-F1
#
_cell.length_a   1.000
_cell.length_b   1.000
_cell.length_c   1.000
_cell.angle_alpha   90.00
_cell.angle_beta   90.00
_cell.angle_gamma   90.00
#
_symmetry.space_group_name_H-M   'P 1'
#
loop_
_entity.id
_entity.type
_entity.pdbx_description
1 polymer ?
#
loop_
_entity_poly.entity_id
_entity_poly.type
_entity_poly.pdbx_seq_one_letter_code
_entity_poly.pdbx_strand_id
1 'polypeptide(L)'
;MAALSKLPLRQLGRNGPFVPRLGLGLMSASGTYNAPLSEADHLAFMDEAYKRGETFWDTADKYGTSEDVLGKWFAANPDKREDIFLSSKFGIVLTPNQKPAFKIDSTPEYCRKAIESSLRRLNLPYIDMYYIHRLDKVTPIEKTMEAMVELKNAGKIKYIGLSECSAESLRRAYAVHPITAVQVEYSLFCRAIEFPQTRLLETARELGVAIVCYSPLGNGFLANTIHTREDVKPGDARGHLPWLSEDNLEQNVAVVEKIASIAASKGVSSAQLALAWLLVQGDDIFPIPGTTKAHRLVENLESVHVSVSAGEEKVLRETADAIVGARFQEMTGYAFADTPVL
;
A
#
# COMPACT_ATOMS: atom_id res chain seq x y z
N MET A 1 -18.04 24.61 10.54
CA MET A 1 -17.15 23.45 10.32
C MET A 1 -15.73 23.89 10.61
N ALA A 2 -15.02 23.23 11.53
CA ALA A 2 -13.59 23.48 11.70
C ALA A 2 -12.89 23.01 10.42
N ALA A 3 -12.05 23.85 9.82
CA ALA A 3 -11.25 23.43 8.66
C ALA A 3 -10.42 22.22 9.08
N LEU A 4 -10.52 21.12 8.33
CA LEU A 4 -9.67 19.95 8.52
C LEU A 4 -8.20 20.40 8.53
N SER A 5 -7.43 19.93 9.51
CA SER A 5 -5.98 20.01 9.50
C SER A 5 -5.49 19.42 8.18
N LYS A 6 -5.03 20.25 7.23
CA LYS A 6 -4.71 19.79 5.87
C LYS A 6 -3.31 19.20 5.86
N LEU A 7 -3.23 17.88 5.70
CA LEU A 7 -2.00 17.18 5.34
C LEU A 7 -1.43 17.77 4.04
N PRO A 8 -0.10 17.78 3.86
CA PRO A 8 0.50 18.26 2.63
C PRO A 8 0.00 17.42 1.44
N LEU A 9 -0.51 18.10 0.42
CA LEU A 9 -0.99 17.46 -0.79
C LEU A 9 0.14 17.38 -1.83
N ARG A 10 0.11 16.30 -2.61
CA ARG A 10 0.94 16.11 -3.80
C ARG A 10 0.11 15.52 -4.92
N GLN A 11 0.52 15.80 -6.16
CA GLN A 11 -0.15 15.27 -7.33
C GLN A 11 0.21 13.78 -7.49
N LEU A 12 -0.80 12.90 -7.53
CA LEU A 12 -0.62 11.46 -7.66
C LEU A 12 -0.34 11.08 -9.12
N GLY A 13 0.91 11.22 -9.54
CA GLY A 13 1.33 11.04 -10.94
C GLY A 13 1.03 12.28 -11.78
N ARG A 14 1.64 12.35 -12.98
CA ARG A 14 1.70 13.56 -13.83
C ARG A 14 0.34 14.17 -14.16
N ASN A 15 -0.70 13.34 -14.27
CA ASN A 15 -2.07 13.76 -14.63
C ASN A 15 -3.11 13.31 -13.58
N GLY A 16 -2.66 12.96 -12.38
CA GLY A 16 -3.56 12.52 -11.32
C GLY A 16 -4.08 13.66 -10.45
N PRO A 17 -4.93 13.32 -9.48
CA PRO A 17 -5.48 14.27 -8.52
C PRO A 17 -4.45 14.64 -7.46
N PHE A 18 -4.73 15.70 -6.71
CA PHE A 18 -4.00 15.98 -5.48
C PHE A 18 -4.56 15.14 -4.34
N VAL A 19 -3.68 14.42 -3.65
CA VAL A 19 -4.02 13.58 -2.50
C VAL A 19 -3.04 13.86 -1.35
N PRO A 20 -3.41 13.57 -0.09
CA PRO A 20 -2.46 13.52 1.02
C PRO A 20 -1.18 12.76 0.65
N ARG A 21 -0.03 13.35 0.99
CA ARG A 21 1.29 12.76 0.67
C ARG A 21 1.55 11.43 1.39
N LEU A 22 0.87 11.25 2.52
CA LEU A 22 0.77 9.98 3.23
C LEU A 22 -0.70 9.58 3.18
N GLY A 23 -0.96 8.31 2.90
CA GLY A 23 -2.32 7.77 2.92
C GLY A 23 -2.49 6.69 3.99
N LEU A 24 -3.65 6.05 4.00
CA LEU A 24 -4.05 5.06 4.99
C LEU A 24 -4.37 3.71 4.36
N GLY A 25 -3.56 2.70 4.69
CA GLY A 25 -3.81 1.31 4.33
C GLY A 25 -4.76 0.62 5.32
N LEU A 26 -5.89 0.10 4.85
CA LEU A 26 -6.93 -0.48 5.72
C LEU A 26 -6.83 -2.00 5.92
N MET A 27 -5.79 -2.64 5.36
CA MET A 27 -5.57 -4.09 5.48
C MET A 27 -5.47 -4.54 6.95
N SER A 28 -4.78 -3.78 7.81
CA SER A 28 -4.55 -4.17 9.20
C SER A 28 -5.86 -4.30 10.02
N ALA A 29 -6.87 -3.50 9.69
CA ALA A 29 -8.18 -3.59 10.33
C ALA A 29 -8.93 -4.90 10.00
N SER A 30 -8.56 -5.57 8.91
CA SER A 30 -9.14 -6.84 8.45
C SER A 30 -8.48 -8.08 9.04
N GLY A 31 -7.54 -7.93 9.97
CA GLY A 31 -7.01 -9.04 10.76
C GLY A 31 -5.74 -9.71 10.24
N THR A 32 -4.94 -9.03 9.41
CA THR A 32 -3.71 -9.63 8.84
C THR A 32 -2.56 -9.76 9.84
N TYR A 33 -2.37 -8.78 10.73
CA TYR A 33 -1.27 -8.76 11.71
C TYR A 33 -1.75 -8.91 13.15
N ASN A 34 -3.04 -8.69 13.40
CA ASN A 34 -3.68 -8.77 14.71
C ASN A 34 -5.11 -9.30 14.50
N ALA A 35 -5.86 -9.49 15.58
CA ALA A 35 -7.30 -9.71 15.45
C ALA A 35 -7.95 -8.57 14.65
N PRO A 36 -8.96 -8.86 13.80
CA PRO A 36 -9.71 -7.82 13.11
C PRO A 36 -10.38 -6.89 14.12
N LEU A 37 -10.52 -5.62 13.75
CA LEU A 37 -11.29 -4.68 14.58
C LEU A 37 -12.75 -5.12 14.64
N SER A 38 -13.41 -4.82 15.77
CA SER A 38 -14.87 -4.82 15.78
C SER A 38 -15.37 -3.76 14.78
N GLU A 39 -16.57 -3.95 14.24
CA GLU A 39 -17.15 -2.99 13.30
C GLU A 39 -17.22 -1.57 13.92
N ALA A 40 -17.63 -1.47 15.19
CA ALA A 40 -17.72 -0.19 15.89
C ALA A 40 -16.34 0.49 16.02
N ASP A 41 -15.30 -0.27 16.37
CA ASP A 41 -13.94 0.29 16.48
C ASP A 41 -13.38 0.70 15.12
N HIS A 42 -13.71 -0.04 14.05
CA HIS A 42 -13.27 0.29 12.70
C HIS A 42 -13.97 1.57 12.19
N LEU A 43 -15.27 1.72 12.42
CA LEU A 43 -16.00 2.96 12.12
C LEU A 43 -15.42 4.15 12.90
N ALA A 44 -15.17 3.99 14.20
CA ALA A 44 -14.57 5.02 15.04
C ALA A 44 -13.14 5.39 14.59
N PHE A 45 -12.36 4.41 14.13
CA PHE A 45 -11.04 4.64 13.57
C PHE A 45 -11.09 5.46 12.27
N MET A 46 -12.03 5.17 11.38
CA MET A 46 -12.22 5.95 10.15
C MET A 46 -12.69 7.38 10.43
N ASP A 47 -13.55 7.57 11.42
CA ASP A 47 -13.92 8.91 11.88
C ASP A 47 -12.71 9.69 12.40
N GLU A 48 -11.83 9.04 13.16
CA GLU A 48 -10.60 9.67 13.64
C GLU A 48 -9.65 9.99 12.48
N ALA A 49 -9.45 9.08 11.53
CA ALA A 49 -8.67 9.33 10.31
C ALA A 49 -9.17 10.57 9.58
N TYR A 50 -10.47 10.60 9.31
CA TYR A 50 -11.09 11.74 8.65
C TYR A 50 -10.92 13.04 9.44
N LYS A 51 -11.15 13.04 10.77
CA LYS A 51 -10.98 14.22 11.62
C LYS A 51 -9.55 14.78 11.60
N ARG A 52 -8.54 13.93 11.40
CA ARG A 52 -7.12 14.32 11.28
C ARG A 52 -6.74 14.84 9.88
N GLY A 53 -7.68 14.84 8.94
CA GLY A 53 -7.46 15.29 7.57
C GLY A 53 -6.90 14.22 6.64
N GLU A 54 -6.88 12.94 7.07
CA GLU A 54 -6.49 11.82 6.22
C GLU A 54 -7.64 11.45 5.28
N THR A 55 -7.41 11.60 3.98
CA THR A 55 -8.41 11.39 2.93
C THR A 55 -7.94 10.54 1.76
N PHE A 56 -6.73 9.95 1.81
CA PHE A 56 -6.25 8.99 0.82
C PHE A 56 -6.32 7.57 1.40
N TRP A 57 -7.43 6.87 1.15
CA TRP A 57 -7.70 5.56 1.76
C TRP A 57 -7.52 4.43 0.76
N ASP A 58 -6.86 3.36 1.20
CA ASP A 58 -6.55 2.19 0.39
C ASP A 58 -7.13 0.91 1.03
N THR A 59 -7.96 0.21 0.27
CA THR A 59 -8.54 -1.10 0.62
C THR A 59 -8.40 -2.09 -0.54
N ALA A 60 -8.98 -3.29 -0.43
CA ALA A 60 -9.07 -4.28 -1.51
C ALA A 60 -10.24 -5.26 -1.28
N ASP A 61 -10.73 -5.86 -2.35
CA ASP A 61 -11.77 -6.91 -2.30
C ASP A 61 -11.39 -8.08 -1.38
N LYS A 62 -10.13 -8.48 -1.38
CA LYS A 62 -9.54 -9.55 -0.58
C LYS A 62 -9.54 -9.26 0.92
N TYR A 63 -9.60 -8.00 1.36
CA TYR A 63 -9.36 -7.63 2.76
C TYR A 63 -10.56 -7.88 3.68
N GLY A 64 -10.99 -9.14 3.80
CA GLY A 64 -12.07 -9.54 4.70
C GLY A 64 -13.31 -8.67 4.47
N THR A 65 -13.81 -8.02 5.53
CA THR A 65 -14.98 -7.13 5.50
C THR A 65 -14.65 -5.64 5.26
N SER A 66 -13.42 -5.29 4.85
CA SER A 66 -12.97 -3.90 4.78
C SER A 66 -13.89 -3.01 3.91
N GLU A 67 -14.22 -3.46 2.69
CA GLU A 67 -15.13 -2.72 1.80
C GLU A 67 -16.55 -2.61 2.38
N ASP A 68 -17.04 -3.61 3.11
CA ASP A 68 -18.38 -3.59 3.72
C ASP A 68 -18.45 -2.53 4.85
N VAL A 69 -17.41 -2.47 5.70
CA VAL A 69 -17.35 -1.51 6.79
C VAL A 69 -17.15 -0.08 6.26
N LEU A 70 -16.33 0.09 5.22
CA LEU A 70 -16.22 1.36 4.49
C LEU A 70 -17.58 1.80 3.93
N GLY A 71 -18.34 0.88 3.33
CA GLY A 71 -19.67 1.19 2.81
C GLY A 71 -20.65 1.66 3.87
N LYS A 72 -20.59 1.05 5.07
CA LYS A 72 -21.37 1.53 6.23
C LYS A 72 -20.92 2.92 6.67
N TRP A 73 -19.62 3.21 6.67
CA TRP A 73 -19.11 4.54 7.02
C TRP A 73 -19.56 5.60 6.02
N PHE A 74 -19.50 5.33 4.71
CA PHE A 74 -20.00 6.25 3.69
C PHE A 74 -21.51 6.44 3.76
N ALA A 75 -22.28 5.38 4.02
CA ALA A 75 -23.73 5.48 4.22
C ALA A 75 -24.09 6.36 5.42
N ALA A 76 -23.30 6.31 6.50
CA ALA A 76 -23.46 7.18 7.66
C ALA A 76 -22.92 8.60 7.44
N ASN A 77 -22.10 8.82 6.41
CA ASN A 77 -21.41 10.07 6.14
C ASN A 77 -21.43 10.43 4.63
N PRO A 78 -22.62 10.54 4.00
CA PRO A 78 -22.72 10.70 2.55
C PRO A 78 -21.98 11.95 2.03
N ASP A 79 -22.06 13.05 2.78
CA ASP A 79 -21.43 14.32 2.41
C ASP A 79 -19.89 14.25 2.43
N LYS A 80 -19.30 13.30 3.16
CA LYS A 80 -17.83 13.14 3.23
C LYS A 80 -17.25 12.34 2.06
N ARG A 81 -18.09 11.74 1.21
CA ARG A 81 -17.61 10.86 0.13
C ARG A 81 -16.76 11.65 -0.88
N GLU A 82 -17.07 12.90 -1.14
CA GLU A 82 -16.32 13.75 -2.09
C GLU A 82 -14.92 14.12 -1.59
N ASP A 83 -14.71 14.14 -0.27
CA ASP A 83 -13.42 14.44 0.33
C ASP A 83 -12.44 13.26 0.26
N ILE A 84 -12.95 12.02 0.26
CA ILE A 84 -12.14 10.80 0.28
C ILE A 84 -11.72 10.40 -1.14
N PHE A 85 -10.41 10.31 -1.36
CA PHE A 85 -9.84 9.59 -2.48
C PHE A 85 -9.70 8.10 -2.13
N LEU A 86 -10.70 7.32 -2.54
CA LEU A 86 -10.78 5.89 -2.21
C LEU A 86 -10.14 5.02 -3.30
N SER A 87 -9.22 4.14 -2.87
CA SER A 87 -8.67 3.09 -3.72
C SER A 87 -9.14 1.70 -3.31
N SER A 88 -9.51 0.88 -4.28
CA SER A 88 -9.71 -0.58 -4.09
C SER A 88 -9.05 -1.38 -5.21
N LYS A 89 -9.09 -2.70 -5.13
CA LYS A 89 -8.32 -3.59 -6.00
C LYS A 89 -9.08 -4.88 -6.30
N PHE A 90 -8.70 -5.52 -7.39
CA PHE A 90 -9.11 -6.89 -7.74
C PHE A 90 -7.95 -7.75 -8.21
N GLY A 91 -8.16 -9.05 -8.27
CA GLY A 91 -7.29 -9.98 -8.99
C GLY A 91 -6.67 -11.06 -8.12
N ILE A 92 -6.82 -10.97 -6.79
CA ILE A 92 -6.53 -12.09 -5.90
C ILE A 92 -7.85 -12.72 -5.47
N VAL A 93 -8.13 -13.91 -5.99
CA VAL A 93 -9.37 -14.64 -5.69
C VAL A 93 -9.10 -15.63 -4.56
N LEU A 94 -9.81 -15.49 -3.44
CA LEU A 94 -9.72 -16.45 -2.34
C LEU A 94 -10.37 -17.77 -2.75
N THR A 95 -9.67 -18.88 -2.51
CA THR A 95 -10.14 -20.24 -2.80
C THR A 95 -9.98 -21.11 -1.54
N PRO A 96 -10.83 -20.94 -0.51
CA PRO A 96 -10.63 -21.55 0.82
C PRO A 96 -10.49 -23.07 0.80
N ASN A 97 -11.07 -23.72 -0.20
CA ASN A 97 -11.08 -25.17 -0.36
C ASN A 97 -9.96 -25.70 -1.28
N GLN A 98 -8.99 -24.86 -1.66
CA GLN A 98 -7.86 -25.22 -2.54
C GLN A 98 -6.51 -24.94 -1.86
N LYS A 99 -5.44 -25.57 -2.37
CA LYS A 99 -4.05 -25.30 -1.98
C LYS A 99 -3.26 -24.86 -3.22
N PRO A 100 -2.69 -23.65 -3.26
CA PRO A 100 -2.83 -22.58 -2.26
C PRO A 100 -4.28 -22.07 -2.16
N ALA A 101 -4.63 -21.46 -1.02
CA ALA A 101 -5.99 -20.95 -0.75
C ALA A 101 -6.31 -19.62 -1.47
N PHE A 102 -5.64 -19.38 -2.59
CA PHE A 102 -5.92 -18.28 -3.49
C PHE A 102 -5.52 -18.66 -4.92
N LYS A 103 -6.10 -17.97 -5.91
CA LYS A 103 -5.58 -17.88 -7.28
C LYS A 103 -5.47 -16.42 -7.70
N ILE A 104 -4.64 -16.15 -8.71
CA ILE A 104 -4.59 -14.85 -9.36
C ILE A 104 -5.44 -14.91 -10.63
N ASP A 105 -6.30 -13.92 -10.81
CA ASP A 105 -7.22 -13.84 -11.94
C ASP A 105 -7.32 -12.37 -12.37
N SER A 106 -6.48 -11.97 -13.32
CA SER A 106 -6.51 -10.60 -13.87
C SER A 106 -7.25 -10.57 -15.21
N THR A 107 -8.14 -11.51 -15.47
CA THR A 107 -8.89 -11.57 -16.72
C THR A 107 -9.87 -10.38 -16.85
N PRO A 108 -10.20 -9.94 -18.08
CA PRO A 108 -11.26 -8.96 -18.32
C PRO A 108 -12.60 -9.34 -17.69
N GLU A 109 -12.96 -10.62 -17.72
CA GLU A 109 -14.19 -11.16 -17.17
C GLU A 109 -14.23 -11.02 -15.64
N TYR A 110 -13.13 -11.38 -14.97
CA TYR A 110 -13.03 -11.23 -13.53
C TYR A 110 -12.95 -9.77 -13.11
N CYS A 111 -12.26 -8.91 -13.85
CA CYS A 111 -12.24 -7.46 -13.64
C CYS A 111 -13.66 -6.87 -13.57
N ARG A 112 -14.49 -7.15 -14.58
CA ARG A 112 -15.88 -6.68 -14.63
C ARG A 112 -16.73 -7.25 -13.50
N LYS A 113 -16.51 -8.52 -13.11
CA LYS A 113 -17.21 -9.13 -11.97
C LYS A 113 -16.80 -8.51 -10.63
N ALA A 114 -15.50 -8.26 -10.44
CA ALA A 114 -14.94 -7.80 -9.19
C ALA A 114 -15.41 -6.38 -8.86
N ILE A 115 -15.42 -5.47 -9.85
CA ILE A 115 -15.88 -4.09 -9.62
C ILE A 115 -17.35 -4.02 -9.19
N GLU A 116 -18.24 -4.84 -9.76
CA GLU A 116 -19.64 -4.92 -9.32
C GLU A 116 -19.76 -5.39 -7.87
N SER A 117 -18.88 -6.30 -7.46
CA SER A 117 -18.83 -6.77 -6.08
C SER A 117 -18.33 -5.68 -5.15
N SER A 118 -17.23 -5.02 -5.49
CA SER A 118 -16.66 -3.92 -4.70
C SER A 118 -17.65 -2.76 -4.55
N LEU A 119 -18.26 -2.29 -5.64
CA LEU A 119 -19.25 -1.19 -5.60
C LEU A 119 -20.48 -1.53 -4.75
N ARG A 120 -20.97 -2.77 -4.84
CA ARG A 120 -22.08 -3.25 -4.00
C ARG A 120 -21.71 -3.27 -2.52
N ARG A 121 -20.53 -3.78 -2.16
CA ARG A 121 -20.05 -3.85 -0.77
C ARG A 121 -19.80 -2.48 -0.17
N LEU A 122 -19.17 -1.61 -0.95
CA LEU A 122 -18.95 -0.21 -0.60
C LEU A 122 -20.25 0.61 -0.61
N ASN A 123 -21.32 0.11 -1.22
CA ASN A 123 -22.55 0.86 -1.46
C ASN A 123 -22.27 2.24 -2.11
N LEU A 124 -21.39 2.25 -3.12
CA LEU A 124 -20.94 3.45 -3.82
C LEU A 124 -21.18 3.34 -5.33
N PRO A 125 -21.44 4.46 -6.01
CA PRO A 125 -21.56 4.46 -7.47
C PRO A 125 -20.20 4.38 -8.20
N TYR A 126 -19.10 4.77 -7.53
CA TYR A 126 -17.76 4.74 -8.10
C TYR A 126 -16.66 4.57 -7.05
N ILE A 127 -15.48 4.14 -7.50
CA ILE A 127 -14.21 4.12 -6.75
C ILE A 127 -13.27 5.14 -7.41
N ASP A 128 -12.49 5.92 -6.65
CA ASP A 128 -11.62 6.92 -7.27
C ASP A 128 -10.49 6.25 -8.05
N MET A 129 -9.77 5.32 -7.44
CA MET A 129 -8.74 4.52 -8.14
C MET A 129 -8.97 3.02 -7.97
N TYR A 130 -8.88 2.28 -9.06
CA TYR A 130 -8.99 0.83 -9.03
C TYR A 130 -7.72 0.17 -9.53
N TYR A 131 -7.18 -0.74 -8.71
CA TYR A 131 -5.94 -1.43 -9.00
C TYR A 131 -6.19 -2.83 -9.55
N ILE A 132 -5.37 -3.23 -10.53
CA ILE A 132 -5.07 -4.65 -10.73
C ILE A 132 -4.10 -5.06 -9.61
N HIS A 133 -4.60 -5.79 -8.61
CA HIS A 133 -3.87 -6.15 -7.39
C HIS A 133 -2.67 -7.06 -7.68
N ARG A 134 -2.83 -8.01 -8.60
CA ARG A 134 -1.77 -8.91 -9.07
C ARG A 134 -2.05 -9.29 -10.52
N LEU A 135 -1.00 -9.44 -11.33
CA LEU A 135 -1.09 -9.98 -12.69
C LEU A 135 -0.99 -11.51 -12.63
N ASP A 136 -1.87 -12.19 -13.36
CA ASP A 136 -1.98 -13.67 -13.38
C ASP A 136 -0.89 -14.37 -14.21
N LYS A 137 -0.05 -13.59 -14.92
CA LYS A 137 1.06 -14.04 -15.77
C LYS A 137 0.64 -14.81 -17.04
N VAL A 138 -0.66 -14.88 -17.33
CA VAL A 138 -1.21 -15.62 -18.48
C VAL A 138 -2.11 -14.77 -19.36
N THR A 139 -2.74 -13.74 -18.81
CA THR A 139 -3.57 -12.77 -19.53
C THR A 139 -2.67 -11.60 -19.98
N PRO A 140 -2.59 -11.28 -21.28
CA PRO A 140 -1.91 -10.07 -21.74
C PRO A 140 -2.49 -8.83 -21.05
N ILE A 141 -1.62 -7.99 -20.49
CA ILE A 141 -2.05 -6.82 -19.71
C ILE A 141 -2.94 -5.86 -20.51
N GLU A 142 -2.77 -5.78 -21.83
CA GLU A 142 -3.59 -4.97 -22.73
C GLU A 142 -5.07 -5.37 -22.63
N LYS A 143 -5.38 -6.67 -22.51
CA LYS A 143 -6.75 -7.16 -22.38
C LYS A 143 -7.39 -6.75 -21.07
N THR A 144 -6.65 -6.84 -19.97
CA THR A 144 -7.15 -6.37 -18.68
C THR A 144 -7.34 -4.84 -18.71
N MET A 145 -6.43 -4.11 -19.36
CA MET A 145 -6.52 -2.66 -19.49
C MET A 145 -7.70 -2.20 -20.35
N GLU A 146 -8.02 -2.91 -21.44
CA GLU A 146 -9.25 -2.67 -22.23
C GLU A 146 -10.49 -2.68 -21.31
N ALA A 147 -10.62 -3.70 -20.45
CA ALA A 147 -11.73 -3.77 -19.48
C ALA A 147 -11.68 -2.63 -18.45
N MET A 148 -10.50 -2.28 -17.91
CA MET A 148 -10.36 -1.17 -16.98
C MET A 148 -10.76 0.18 -17.61
N VAL A 149 -10.46 0.39 -18.89
CA VAL A 149 -10.89 1.58 -19.65
C VAL A 149 -12.40 1.59 -19.84
N GLU A 150 -13.03 0.45 -20.13
CA GLU A 150 -14.50 0.35 -20.17
C GLU A 150 -15.13 0.77 -18.83
N LEU A 151 -14.58 0.30 -17.71
CA LEU A 151 -15.07 0.67 -16.37
C LEU A 151 -14.91 2.17 -16.10
N LYS A 152 -13.79 2.75 -16.54
CA LYS A 152 -13.54 4.20 -16.45
C LYS A 152 -14.55 5.00 -17.28
N ASN A 153 -14.78 4.59 -18.53
CA ASN A 153 -15.74 5.23 -19.43
C ASN A 153 -17.19 5.11 -18.93
N ALA A 154 -17.50 4.02 -18.23
CA ALA A 154 -18.78 3.83 -17.55
C ALA A 154 -18.91 4.62 -16.23
N GLY A 155 -17.89 5.36 -15.82
CA GLY A 155 -17.89 6.16 -14.59
C GLY A 155 -17.76 5.35 -13.30
N LYS A 156 -17.49 4.04 -13.37
CA LYS A 156 -17.35 3.16 -12.20
C LYS A 156 -16.02 3.37 -11.47
N ILE A 157 -15.01 3.82 -12.20
CA ILE A 157 -13.69 4.17 -11.67
C ILE A 157 -13.21 5.49 -12.30
N LYS A 158 -12.40 6.29 -11.60
CA LYS A 158 -11.82 7.52 -12.18
C LYS A 158 -10.39 7.34 -12.65
N TYR A 159 -9.59 6.57 -11.90
CA TYR A 159 -8.17 6.34 -12.12
C TYR A 159 -7.85 4.85 -12.12
N ILE A 160 -6.79 4.48 -12.84
CA ILE A 160 -6.32 3.10 -12.97
C ILE A 160 -4.95 3.00 -12.32
N GLY A 161 -4.77 1.99 -11.48
CA GLY A 161 -3.49 1.64 -10.90
C GLY A 161 -3.11 0.19 -11.18
N LEU A 162 -1.81 -0.10 -11.02
CA LEU A 162 -1.28 -1.47 -11.05
C LEU A 162 -0.63 -1.80 -9.70
N SER A 163 -0.52 -3.07 -9.35
CA SER A 163 0.26 -3.50 -8.20
C SER A 163 1.13 -4.71 -8.52
N GLU A 164 2.39 -4.68 -8.05
CA GLU A 164 3.39 -5.71 -8.31
C GLU A 164 3.56 -6.11 -9.79
N CYS A 165 3.43 -5.16 -10.71
CA CYS A 165 3.73 -5.42 -12.12
C CYS A 165 5.22 -5.28 -12.41
N SER A 166 5.70 -5.94 -13.46
CA SER A 166 7.02 -5.66 -14.05
C SER A 166 7.05 -4.28 -14.70
N ALA A 167 8.25 -3.75 -14.96
CA ALA A 167 8.44 -2.53 -15.73
C ALA A 167 7.88 -2.65 -17.16
N GLU A 168 7.97 -3.82 -17.78
CA GLU A 168 7.50 -4.06 -19.15
C GLU A 168 5.96 -4.08 -19.21
N SER A 169 5.31 -4.82 -18.30
CA SER A 169 3.85 -4.78 -18.17
C SER A 169 3.34 -3.38 -17.84
N LEU A 170 4.06 -2.58 -17.05
CA LEU A 170 3.71 -1.18 -16.82
C LEU A 170 3.74 -0.35 -18.11
N ARG A 171 4.79 -0.46 -18.94
CA ARG A 171 4.88 0.28 -20.22
C ARG A 171 3.75 -0.10 -21.16
N ARG A 172 3.49 -1.40 -21.30
CA ARG A 172 2.43 -1.94 -22.15
C ARG A 172 1.05 -1.52 -21.69
N ALA A 173 0.79 -1.57 -20.39
CA ALA A 173 -0.46 -1.06 -19.81
C ALA A 173 -0.65 0.44 -20.09
N TYR A 174 0.41 1.22 -19.88
CA TYR A 174 0.39 2.67 -20.10
C TYR A 174 0.13 3.04 -21.57
N ALA A 175 0.64 2.24 -22.51
CA ALA A 175 0.39 2.42 -23.94
C ALA A 175 -1.09 2.25 -24.32
N VAL A 176 -1.85 1.44 -23.58
CA VAL A 176 -3.31 1.32 -23.75
C VAL A 176 -4.04 2.50 -23.14
N HIS A 177 -3.71 2.84 -21.89
CA HIS A 177 -4.27 4.01 -21.19
C HIS A 177 -3.35 4.45 -20.05
N PRO A 178 -3.20 5.76 -19.78
CA PRO A 178 -2.36 6.26 -18.69
C PRO A 178 -2.65 5.60 -17.33
N ILE A 179 -1.59 5.16 -16.66
CA ILE A 179 -1.61 4.63 -15.30
C ILE A 179 -1.34 5.76 -14.32
N THR A 180 -2.11 5.82 -13.23
CA THR A 180 -1.98 6.88 -12.21
C THR A 180 -0.91 6.55 -11.18
N ALA A 181 -0.92 5.31 -10.70
CA ALA A 181 0.04 4.84 -9.70
C ALA A 181 0.36 3.35 -9.86
N VAL A 182 1.57 2.97 -9.44
CA VAL A 182 1.93 1.58 -9.13
C VAL A 182 2.04 1.43 -7.62
N GLN A 183 1.28 0.48 -7.06
CA GLN A 183 1.37 0.11 -5.67
C GLN A 183 2.31 -1.08 -5.46
N VAL A 184 3.37 -0.90 -4.67
CA VAL A 184 4.47 -1.87 -4.51
C VAL A 184 5.05 -1.81 -3.10
N GLU A 185 5.70 -2.89 -2.66
CA GLU A 185 6.42 -2.88 -1.38
C GLU A 185 7.65 -1.98 -1.51
N TYR A 186 7.70 -0.94 -0.69
CA TYR A 186 8.84 -0.04 -0.66
C TYR A 186 9.04 0.51 0.76
N SER A 187 10.23 0.28 1.30
CA SER A 187 10.64 0.72 2.64
C SER A 187 12.17 0.74 2.71
N LEU A 188 12.73 1.16 3.84
CA LEU A 188 14.18 1.03 4.08
C LEU A 188 14.69 -0.40 3.86
N PHE A 189 13.88 -1.41 4.22
CA PHE A 189 14.23 -2.83 4.11
C PHE A 189 13.93 -3.45 2.75
N CYS A 190 13.06 -2.83 1.95
CA CYS A 190 12.66 -3.35 0.65
C CYS A 190 12.82 -2.25 -0.38
N ARG A 191 13.94 -2.27 -1.11
CA ARG A 191 14.27 -1.28 -2.15
C ARG A 191 14.35 -1.88 -3.55
N ALA A 192 13.77 -3.06 -3.73
CA ALA A 192 13.86 -3.83 -4.98
C ALA A 192 13.44 -3.04 -6.22
N ILE A 193 12.50 -2.09 -6.10
CA ILE A 193 12.03 -1.24 -7.21
C ILE A 193 13.10 -0.29 -7.77
N GLU A 194 14.13 0.01 -6.98
CA GLU A 194 15.26 0.87 -7.37
C GLU A 194 16.30 0.11 -8.20
N PHE A 195 16.28 -1.23 -8.15
CA PHE A 195 17.37 -2.04 -8.67
C PHE A 195 17.36 -2.15 -10.20
N PRO A 196 18.53 -2.21 -10.87
CA PRO A 196 18.62 -2.29 -12.33
C PRO A 196 17.92 -3.52 -12.94
N GLN A 197 17.67 -4.57 -12.17
CA GLN A 197 17.00 -5.79 -12.65
C GLN A 197 15.47 -5.63 -12.68
N THR A 198 14.91 -4.78 -11.83
CA THR A 198 13.45 -4.55 -11.77
C THR A 198 13.04 -3.32 -12.59
N ARG A 199 13.86 -2.24 -12.56
CA ARG A 199 13.67 -0.96 -13.26
C ARG A 199 12.29 -0.31 -13.09
N LEU A 200 11.55 -0.69 -12.05
CA LEU A 200 10.17 -0.26 -11.88
C LEU A 200 10.10 1.23 -11.52
N LEU A 201 10.93 1.70 -10.61
CA LEU A 201 10.96 3.11 -10.21
C LEU A 201 11.40 4.02 -11.36
N GLU A 202 12.43 3.62 -12.10
CA GLU A 202 12.92 4.32 -13.31
C GLU A 202 11.79 4.45 -14.34
N THR A 203 11.14 3.33 -14.66
CA THR A 203 10.04 3.28 -15.64
C THR A 203 8.83 4.09 -15.20
N ALA A 204 8.45 4.02 -13.92
CA ALA A 204 7.35 4.81 -13.37
C ALA A 204 7.62 6.31 -13.54
N ARG A 205 8.84 6.78 -13.23
CA ARG A 205 9.24 8.18 -13.39
C ARG A 205 9.22 8.67 -14.83
N GLU A 206 9.73 7.86 -15.77
CA GLU A 206 9.68 8.18 -17.20
C GLU A 206 8.22 8.42 -17.66
N LEU A 207 7.32 7.52 -17.28
CA LEU A 207 5.90 7.56 -17.62
C LEU A 207 5.10 8.59 -16.79
N GLY A 208 5.71 9.16 -15.74
CA GLY A 208 5.02 10.07 -14.81
C GLY A 208 3.98 9.37 -13.94
N VAL A 209 4.22 8.12 -13.56
CA VAL A 209 3.38 7.29 -12.69
C VAL A 209 3.89 7.40 -11.25
N ALA A 210 3.00 7.62 -10.28
CA ALA A 210 3.38 7.66 -8.87
C ALA A 210 3.65 6.24 -8.32
N ILE A 211 4.43 6.17 -7.24
CA ILE A 211 4.64 4.96 -6.45
C ILE A 211 3.85 5.07 -5.15
N VAL A 212 2.95 4.10 -4.92
CA VAL A 212 2.23 3.97 -3.65
C VAL A 212 2.88 2.84 -2.84
N CYS A 213 3.42 3.14 -1.67
CA CYS A 213 4.25 2.21 -0.90
C CYS A 213 3.40 1.48 0.13
N TYR A 214 3.16 0.18 -0.08
CA TYR A 214 2.64 -0.67 1.00
C TYR A 214 3.77 -1.24 1.85
N SER A 215 3.41 -1.69 3.07
CA SER A 215 4.35 -2.10 4.11
C SER A 215 5.53 -1.12 4.32
N PRO A 216 5.28 0.20 4.35
CA PRO A 216 6.36 1.20 4.41
C PRO A 216 7.20 1.12 5.69
N LEU A 217 6.66 0.49 6.74
CA LEU A 217 7.32 0.24 8.02
C LEU A 217 7.94 -1.16 8.10
N GLY A 218 8.29 -1.81 6.98
CA GLY A 218 8.87 -3.14 6.98
C GLY A 218 7.94 -4.16 7.66
N ASN A 219 6.64 -4.08 7.32
CA ASN A 219 5.58 -4.86 7.96
C ASN A 219 5.52 -4.63 9.49
N GLY A 220 5.81 -3.40 9.95
CA GLY A 220 5.79 -2.99 11.35
C GLY A 220 7.10 -3.20 12.09
N PHE A 221 8.11 -3.82 11.48
CA PHE A 221 9.40 -4.06 12.12
C PHE A 221 10.21 -2.77 12.29
N LEU A 222 10.15 -1.85 11.32
CA LEU A 222 10.78 -0.51 11.42
C LEU A 222 10.15 0.39 12.51
N ALA A 223 9.03 -0.01 13.10
CA ALA A 223 8.44 0.70 14.24
C ALA A 223 9.16 0.38 15.57
N ASN A 224 10.17 -0.51 15.55
CA ASN A 224 10.97 -0.90 16.70
C ASN A 224 10.13 -1.42 17.88
N THR A 225 9.21 -2.35 17.58
CA THR A 225 8.32 -2.98 18.58
C THR A 225 8.39 -4.51 18.59
N ILE A 226 9.31 -5.09 17.82
CA ILE A 226 9.54 -6.54 17.74
C ILE A 226 11.03 -6.73 17.99
N HIS A 227 11.38 -7.37 19.08
CA HIS A 227 12.76 -7.69 19.48
C HIS A 227 12.96 -9.19 19.64
N THR A 228 11.89 -9.94 19.91
CA THR A 228 11.93 -11.40 20.02
C THR A 228 10.81 -12.07 19.23
N ARG A 229 10.84 -13.40 19.10
CA ARG A 229 9.80 -14.17 18.41
C ARG A 229 8.46 -14.11 19.15
N GLU A 230 8.49 -13.95 20.47
CA GLU A 230 7.32 -13.85 21.34
C GLU A 230 6.52 -12.56 21.11
N ASP A 231 7.15 -11.51 20.58
CA ASP A 231 6.46 -10.27 20.19
C ASP A 231 5.52 -10.48 18.99
N VAL A 232 5.73 -11.55 18.22
CA VAL A 232 4.90 -11.95 17.09
C VAL A 232 3.92 -13.03 17.53
N LYS A 233 2.68 -12.62 17.82
CA LYS A 233 1.65 -13.50 18.39
C LYS A 233 1.25 -14.63 17.42
N PRO A 234 0.80 -15.80 17.93
CA PRO A 234 0.22 -16.84 17.08
C PRO A 234 -0.90 -16.31 16.18
N GLY A 235 -0.83 -16.61 14.89
CA GLY A 235 -1.78 -16.13 13.87
C GLY A 235 -1.41 -14.78 13.23
N ASP A 236 -0.36 -14.09 13.70
CA ASP A 236 0.19 -12.91 13.04
C ASP A 236 0.98 -13.33 11.79
N ALA A 237 0.56 -12.83 10.62
CA ALA A 237 1.22 -13.14 9.35
C ALA A 237 2.71 -12.76 9.31
N ARG A 238 3.15 -11.85 10.19
CA ARG A 238 4.57 -11.45 10.32
C ARG A 238 5.45 -12.62 10.75
N GLY A 239 4.89 -13.64 11.40
CA GLY A 239 5.63 -14.84 11.80
C GLY A 239 6.25 -15.61 10.63
N HIS A 240 5.77 -15.37 9.40
CA HIS A 240 6.24 -15.97 8.16
C HIS A 240 7.17 -15.06 7.34
N LEU A 241 7.50 -13.86 7.82
CA LEU A 241 8.37 -12.94 7.10
C LEU A 241 9.83 -13.40 7.17
N PRO A 242 10.57 -13.45 6.05
CA PRO A 242 11.96 -13.91 6.06
C PRO A 242 12.88 -13.12 6.98
N TRP A 243 12.73 -11.79 7.07
CA TRP A 243 13.55 -11.00 7.99
C TRP A 243 13.18 -11.17 9.48
N LEU A 244 12.08 -11.86 9.79
CA LEU A 244 11.73 -12.26 11.17
C LEU A 244 11.96 -13.75 11.43
N SER A 245 12.59 -14.49 10.51
CA SER A 245 12.95 -15.89 10.75
C SER A 245 13.92 -16.01 11.92
N GLU A 246 13.96 -17.19 12.54
CA GLU A 246 14.84 -17.46 13.69
C GLU A 246 16.31 -17.13 13.37
N ASP A 247 16.79 -17.54 12.19
CA ASP A 247 18.16 -17.29 11.73
C ASP A 247 18.49 -15.81 11.47
N ASN A 248 17.47 -14.96 11.24
CA ASN A 248 17.66 -13.58 10.81
C ASN A 248 17.33 -12.56 11.90
N LEU A 249 16.51 -12.93 12.89
CA LEU A 249 15.89 -11.97 13.81
C LEU A 249 16.92 -11.17 14.62
N GLU A 250 17.89 -11.84 15.23
CA GLU A 250 18.89 -11.17 16.09
C GLU A 250 19.66 -10.08 15.34
N GLN A 251 20.22 -10.42 14.16
CA GLN A 251 20.93 -9.47 13.31
C GLN A 251 20.02 -8.30 12.90
N ASN A 252 18.80 -8.62 12.49
CA ASN A 252 17.86 -7.64 11.98
C ASN A 252 17.33 -6.70 13.09
N VAL A 253 17.20 -7.18 14.33
CA VAL A 253 16.89 -6.35 15.49
C VAL A 253 18.02 -5.35 15.74
N ALA A 254 19.29 -5.77 15.66
CA ALA A 254 20.42 -4.84 15.78
C ALA A 254 20.42 -3.74 14.69
N VAL A 255 19.91 -4.05 13.49
CA VAL A 255 19.71 -3.05 12.41
C VAL A 255 18.61 -2.06 12.77
N VAL A 256 17.44 -2.56 13.22
CA VAL A 256 16.32 -1.70 13.64
C VAL A 256 16.72 -0.81 14.82
N GLU A 257 17.46 -1.33 15.80
CA GLU A 257 17.91 -0.56 16.97
C GLU A 257 18.85 0.58 16.59
N LYS A 258 19.73 0.37 15.61
CA LYS A 258 20.57 1.46 15.06
C LYS A 258 19.72 2.56 14.42
N ILE A 259 18.72 2.18 13.61
CA ILE A 259 17.78 3.14 13.02
C ILE A 259 16.99 3.88 14.11
N ALA A 260 16.55 3.17 15.15
CA ALA A 260 15.84 3.76 16.28
C ALA A 260 16.71 4.76 17.06
N SER A 261 18.02 4.49 17.20
CA SER A 261 18.97 5.42 17.81
C SER A 261 19.11 6.71 17.00
N ILE A 262 19.15 6.62 15.67
CA ILE A 262 19.13 7.80 14.77
C ILE A 262 17.83 8.59 14.98
N ALA A 263 16.67 7.92 15.01
CA ALA A 263 15.38 8.56 15.26
C ALA A 263 15.33 9.27 16.62
N ALA A 264 15.81 8.60 17.67
CA ALA A 264 15.87 9.14 19.02
C ALA A 264 16.75 10.40 19.11
N SER A 265 17.87 10.45 18.38
CA SER A 265 18.73 11.64 18.32
C SER A 265 18.04 12.87 17.74
N LYS A 266 16.96 12.67 16.96
CA LYS A 266 16.10 13.74 16.40
C LYS A 266 14.84 13.99 17.22
N GLY A 267 14.61 13.24 18.30
CA GLY A 267 13.37 13.32 19.09
C GLY A 267 12.12 12.83 18.36
N VAL A 268 12.27 11.95 17.35
CA VAL A 268 11.15 11.35 16.60
C VAL A 268 11.13 9.85 16.80
N SER A 269 10.00 9.20 16.50
CA SER A 269 9.93 7.74 16.55
C SER A 269 10.59 7.08 15.34
N SER A 270 10.98 5.81 15.49
CA SER A 270 11.53 5.01 14.38
C SER A 270 10.55 4.90 13.20
N ALA A 271 9.24 4.82 13.49
CA ALA A 271 8.21 4.80 12.46
C ALA A 271 8.14 6.13 11.69
N GLN A 272 8.22 7.27 12.40
CA GLN A 272 8.26 8.58 11.77
C GLN A 272 9.48 8.76 10.89
N LEU A 273 10.68 8.35 11.36
CA LEU A 273 11.90 8.44 10.58
C LEU A 273 11.83 7.57 9.31
N ALA A 274 11.33 6.33 9.42
CA ALA A 274 11.19 5.44 8.27
C ALA A 274 10.22 5.97 7.21
N LEU A 275 9.09 6.56 7.62
CA LEU A 275 8.14 7.20 6.71
C LEU A 275 8.74 8.46 6.08
N ALA A 276 9.40 9.30 6.87
CA ALA A 276 10.08 10.50 6.37
C ALA A 276 11.18 10.16 5.35
N TRP A 277 11.91 9.06 5.57
CA TRP A 277 12.89 8.56 4.62
C TRP A 277 12.25 8.20 3.27
N LEU A 278 11.06 7.59 3.24
CA LEU A 278 10.33 7.35 1.99
C LEU A 278 9.93 8.65 1.29
N LEU A 279 9.46 9.64 2.06
CA LEU A 279 9.02 10.92 1.50
C LEU A 279 10.14 11.70 0.80
N VAL A 280 11.40 11.57 1.26
CA VAL A 280 12.54 12.23 0.60
C VAL A 280 13.02 11.52 -0.67
N GLN A 281 12.51 10.32 -0.99
CA GLN A 281 12.86 9.61 -2.23
C GLN A 281 12.26 10.26 -3.47
N GLY A 282 11.22 11.08 -3.32
CA GLY A 282 10.64 11.88 -4.39
C GLY A 282 9.24 12.42 -4.05
N ASP A 283 8.79 13.41 -4.83
CA ASP A 283 7.41 13.92 -4.74
C ASP A 283 6.38 12.94 -5.36
N ASP A 284 6.86 11.93 -6.08
CA ASP A 284 6.11 10.83 -6.69
C ASP A 284 5.89 9.63 -5.75
N ILE A 285 6.32 9.71 -4.50
CA ILE A 285 6.29 8.61 -3.52
C ILE A 285 5.21 8.86 -2.45
N PHE A 286 4.29 7.90 -2.30
CA PHE A 286 3.11 7.98 -1.42
C PHE A 286 3.00 6.75 -0.52
N PRO A 287 3.54 6.79 0.71
CA PRO A 287 3.38 5.70 1.67
C PRO A 287 1.93 5.58 2.17
N ILE A 288 1.46 4.34 2.38
CA ILE A 288 0.13 4.04 2.95
C ILE A 288 0.25 3.16 4.21
N PRO A 289 0.88 3.63 5.30
CA PRO A 289 1.02 2.82 6.52
C PRO A 289 -0.35 2.42 7.07
N GLY A 290 -0.50 1.12 7.36
CA GLY A 290 -1.70 0.59 8.01
C GLY A 290 -1.56 0.55 9.53
N THR A 291 -2.65 0.80 10.23
CA THR A 291 -2.74 0.65 11.68
C THR A 291 -4.19 0.47 12.11
N THR A 292 -4.39 -0.01 13.33
CA THR A 292 -5.69 -0.08 14.01
C THR A 292 -5.79 0.84 15.21
N LYS A 293 -4.72 1.62 15.49
CA LYS A 293 -4.59 2.44 16.69
C LYS A 293 -4.55 3.92 16.32
N ALA A 294 -5.48 4.70 16.86
CA ALA A 294 -5.57 6.14 16.61
C ALA A 294 -4.26 6.90 16.91
N HIS A 295 -3.58 6.59 18.02
CA HIS A 295 -2.30 7.25 18.32
C HIS A 295 -1.19 6.93 17.32
N ARG A 296 -1.19 5.73 16.72
CA ARG A 296 -0.24 5.35 15.66
C ARG A 296 -0.56 6.04 14.34
N LEU A 297 -1.85 6.27 14.05
CA LEU A 297 -2.25 7.09 12.91
C LEU A 297 -1.68 8.51 13.09
N VAL A 298 -1.90 9.15 14.24
CA VAL A 298 -1.35 10.49 14.51
C VAL A 298 0.17 10.49 14.40
N GLU A 299 0.85 9.54 15.03
CA GLU A 299 2.32 9.37 14.89
C GLU A 299 2.77 9.30 13.43
N ASN A 300 2.10 8.49 12.61
CA ASN A 300 2.44 8.34 11.19
C ASN A 300 2.18 9.64 10.40
N LEU A 301 1.08 10.34 10.65
CA LEU A 301 0.75 11.60 9.97
C LEU A 301 1.80 12.67 10.25
N GLU A 302 2.30 12.77 11.49
CA GLU A 302 3.35 13.73 11.86
C GLU A 302 4.71 13.46 11.18
N SER A 303 4.90 12.29 10.55
CA SER A 303 6.12 12.00 9.78
C SER A 303 6.35 12.96 8.61
N VAL A 304 5.30 13.60 8.09
CA VAL A 304 5.41 14.59 7.00
C VAL A 304 6.17 15.86 7.40
N HIS A 305 6.34 16.09 8.71
CA HIS A 305 7.08 17.22 9.27
C HIS A 305 8.52 16.88 9.65
N VAL A 306 8.92 15.61 9.53
CA VAL A 306 10.28 15.16 9.86
C VAL A 306 11.19 15.40 8.66
N SER A 307 12.29 16.12 8.90
CA SER A 307 13.33 16.33 7.89
C SER A 307 14.39 15.23 7.94
N VAL A 308 14.77 14.73 6.77
CA VAL A 308 15.88 13.79 6.58
C VAL A 308 16.90 14.47 5.65
N SER A 309 18.07 14.77 6.18
CA SER A 309 19.17 15.34 5.40
C SER A 309 19.80 14.28 4.49
N ALA A 310 20.53 14.72 3.45
CA ALA A 310 21.23 13.80 2.55
C ALA A 310 22.25 12.90 3.28
N GLY A 311 22.87 13.40 4.37
CA GLY A 311 23.77 12.61 5.21
C GLY A 311 23.04 11.52 5.99
N GLU A 312 21.90 11.86 6.61
CA GLU A 312 21.07 10.89 7.34
C GLU A 312 20.47 9.85 6.39
N GLU A 313 20.01 10.28 5.22
CA GLU A 313 19.48 9.43 4.17
C GLU A 313 20.49 8.35 3.77
N LYS A 314 21.74 8.76 3.53
CA LYS A 314 22.85 7.84 3.22
C LYS A 314 23.12 6.87 4.36
N VAL A 315 23.21 7.35 5.61
CA VAL A 315 23.46 6.49 6.79
C VAL A 315 22.33 5.50 7.00
N LEU A 316 21.08 5.90 6.78
CA LEU A 316 19.92 5.01 6.88
C LEU A 316 19.98 3.90 5.82
N ARG A 317 20.35 4.23 4.58
CA ARG A 317 20.55 3.23 3.52
C ARG A 317 21.66 2.23 3.87
N GLU A 318 22.84 2.74 4.26
CA GLU A 318 23.99 1.91 4.65
C GLU A 318 23.67 1.00 5.85
N THR A 319 22.89 1.52 6.81
CA THR A 319 22.42 0.73 7.96
C THR A 319 21.45 -0.36 7.52
N ALA A 320 20.52 -0.03 6.62
CA ALA A 320 19.53 -0.96 6.12
C ALA A 320 20.11 -2.02 5.15
N ASP A 321 21.26 -1.78 4.51
CA ASP A 321 21.96 -2.78 3.68
C ASP A 321 22.37 -4.04 4.47
N ALA A 322 22.45 -3.95 5.80
CA ALA A 322 22.73 -5.08 6.68
C ALA A 322 21.48 -5.94 7.00
N ILE A 323 20.28 -5.56 6.55
CA ILE A 323 19.08 -6.38 6.73
C ILE A 323 19.18 -7.68 5.93
N VAL A 324 18.82 -8.80 6.53
CA VAL A 324 18.80 -10.12 5.89
C VAL A 324 17.38 -10.69 5.80
N GLY A 325 17.17 -11.56 4.81
CA GLY A 325 15.88 -12.15 4.51
C GLY A 325 15.27 -11.60 3.22
N ALA A 326 14.72 -12.50 2.40
CA ALA A 326 14.08 -12.12 1.14
C ALA A 326 12.80 -11.29 1.35
N ARG A 327 12.45 -10.52 0.33
CA ARG A 327 11.14 -9.87 0.24
C ARG A 327 10.04 -10.93 0.21
N PHE A 328 9.01 -10.78 1.06
CA PHE A 328 7.92 -11.78 1.18
C PHE A 328 7.24 -12.07 -0.16
N GLN A 329 7.05 -11.06 -1.01
CA GLN A 329 6.39 -11.24 -2.30
C GLN A 329 7.13 -12.19 -3.24
N GLU A 330 8.45 -12.32 -3.13
CA GLU A 330 9.24 -13.26 -3.95
C GLU A 330 8.80 -14.71 -3.71
N MET A 331 8.36 -15.01 -2.48
CA MET A 331 7.84 -16.32 -2.11
C MET A 331 6.43 -16.61 -2.67
N THR A 332 5.72 -15.59 -3.15
CA THR A 332 4.38 -15.75 -3.72
C THR A 332 4.40 -16.19 -5.18
N GLY A 333 5.53 -15.99 -5.88
CA GLY A 333 5.66 -16.23 -7.32
C GLY A 333 5.06 -15.16 -8.22
N TYR A 334 4.55 -14.07 -7.63
CA TYR A 334 3.90 -12.93 -8.32
C TYR A 334 4.52 -11.56 -7.96
N ALA A 335 5.75 -11.54 -7.41
CA ALA A 335 6.52 -10.30 -7.32
C ALA A 335 6.89 -9.82 -8.72
N PHE A 336 6.72 -8.52 -9.00
CA PHE A 336 7.04 -7.91 -10.29
C PHE A 336 6.53 -8.72 -11.49
N ALA A 337 5.31 -9.23 -11.38
CA ALA A 337 4.74 -10.15 -12.35
C ALA A 337 4.66 -9.49 -13.74
N ASP A 338 5.10 -10.23 -14.75
CA ASP A 338 4.93 -9.87 -16.16
C ASP A 338 3.81 -10.71 -16.79
N THR A 339 3.36 -10.28 -17.97
CA THR A 339 2.30 -10.94 -18.75
C THR A 339 2.77 -11.21 -20.17
N PRO A 340 2.23 -12.25 -20.85
CA PRO A 340 2.55 -12.48 -22.27
C PRO A 340 2.16 -11.27 -23.12
N VAL A 341 2.90 -11.01 -24.20
CA VAL A 341 2.53 -10.01 -25.21
C VAL A 341 1.21 -10.38 -25.92
N LEU A 342 0.50 -9.37 -26.42
CA LEU A 342 -0.70 -9.57 -27.23
C LEU A 342 -0.40 -10.27 -28.57
#